data_AF-A0A2M7DD69-F1
#
_entry.id   AF-A0A2M7DD69-F1
#
_cell.length_a   1.000
_cell.length_b   1.000
_cell.length_c   1.000
_cell.angle_alpha   90.00
_cell.angle_beta   90.00
_cell.angle_gamma   90.00
#
_symmetry.space_group_name_H-M   'P 1'
#
loop_
_entity.id
_entity.type
_entity.pdbx_description
1 polymer ?
#
loop_
_entity_poly.entity_id
_entity_poly.type
_entity_poly.pdbx_seq_one_letter_code
_entity_poly.pdbx_strand_id
1 'polypeptide(L)'
;MPKNWEEKVKEYCEKYNIPLLYLAETLYEPKVVPMIRGKAFEFSVMMALQEILPKDKWQVDKPTMNAQIGFHDVDVRVMYKPTKKIIRVECKLAKKGGYRLFANGYSEIRVKCMRSRTLGPAKVRELAPKLGISEKVLAVHNDQYLPADFDIVVSSIGNAFYTTDKETGFFEWKPTKAGTDFLEKIGFTDRENFRDFAFKTMFVAKASDLAIGKNGITCTRGLCKNKKACGFIPNYPIITFDKKTNKPINKWVSIQEILSLFKDFIKS
;
A
#
# COMPACT_ATOMS: atom_id res chain seq x y z
N MET A 1 20.27 25.22 18.31
CA MET A 1 19.85 23.84 18.65
C MET A 1 18.75 23.42 17.69
N PRO A 2 18.68 22.15 17.25
CA PRO A 2 17.54 21.69 16.46
C PRO A 2 16.26 21.87 17.27
N LYS A 3 15.24 22.51 16.70
CA LYS A 3 13.93 22.71 17.35
C LYS A 3 13.38 21.38 17.85
N ASN A 4 12.84 21.37 19.06
CA ASN A 4 12.18 20.19 19.61
C ASN A 4 10.90 19.89 18.79
N TRP A 5 10.28 18.72 19.00
CA TRP A 5 9.11 18.35 18.20
C TRP A 5 7.89 19.22 18.50
N GLU A 6 7.76 19.74 19.72
CA GLU A 6 6.67 20.61 20.17
C GLU A 6 6.66 21.94 19.41
N GLU A 7 7.81 22.60 19.32
CA GLU A 7 8.01 23.83 18.57
C GLU A 7 7.68 23.63 17.08
N LYS A 8 8.10 22.51 16.50
CA LYS A 8 7.80 22.17 15.11
C LYS A 8 6.30 21.96 14.87
N VAL A 9 5.61 21.32 15.80
CA VAL A 9 4.15 21.12 15.72
C VAL A 9 3.42 22.45 15.88
N LYS A 10 3.86 23.31 16.81
CA LYS A 10 3.28 24.64 17.00
C LYS A 10 3.45 25.50 15.75
N GLU A 11 4.65 25.57 15.19
CA GLU A 11 4.94 26.32 13.95
C GLU A 11 4.15 25.77 12.76
N TYR A 12 3.98 24.46 12.68
CA TYR A 12 3.14 23.84 11.66
C TYR A 12 1.68 24.28 11.82
N CYS A 13 1.14 24.24 13.03
CA CYS A 13 -0.23 24.64 13.31
C CYS A 13 -0.47 26.12 12.98
N GLU A 14 0.44 27.00 13.41
CA GLU A 14 0.39 28.44 13.09
C GLU A 14 0.45 28.67 11.58
N LYS A 15 1.39 28.02 10.88
CA LYS A 15 1.55 28.16 9.43
C LYS A 15 0.31 27.77 8.63
N TYR A 16 -0.43 26.76 9.08
CA TYR A 16 -1.59 26.23 8.36
C TYR A 16 -2.93 26.62 8.99
N ASN A 17 -2.93 27.57 9.94
CA ASN A 17 -4.12 28.04 10.65
C ASN A 17 -4.91 26.90 11.33
N ILE A 18 -4.20 25.93 11.91
CA ILE A 18 -4.80 24.83 12.68
C ILE A 18 -4.83 25.26 14.15
N PRO A 19 -6.00 25.29 14.80
CA PRO A 19 -6.07 25.59 16.23
C PRO A 19 -5.35 24.50 17.03
N LEU A 20 -4.20 24.83 17.63
CA LEU A 20 -3.38 23.86 18.38
C LEU A 20 -4.19 23.19 19.50
N LEU A 21 -5.11 23.94 20.14
CA LEU A 21 -5.99 23.44 21.19
C LEU A 21 -6.89 22.27 20.75
N TYR A 22 -7.27 22.23 19.46
CA TYR A 22 -8.14 21.21 18.88
C TYR A 22 -7.39 20.25 17.96
N LEU A 23 -6.05 20.22 18.01
CA LEU A 23 -5.24 19.40 17.12
C LEU A 23 -5.54 17.90 17.31
N ALA A 24 -5.65 17.44 18.56
CA ALA A 24 -5.90 16.03 18.84
C ALA A 24 -7.26 15.59 18.30
N GLU A 25 -8.32 16.35 18.57
CA GLU A 25 -9.68 16.13 18.09
C GLU A 25 -9.71 16.11 16.57
N THR A 26 -9.03 17.08 15.93
CA THR A 26 -8.88 17.14 14.47
C THR A 26 -8.19 15.88 13.93
N LEU A 27 -7.18 15.35 14.63
CA LEU A 27 -6.47 14.13 14.23
C LEU A 27 -7.32 12.87 14.43
N TYR A 28 -8.25 12.86 15.40
CA TYR A 28 -9.16 11.75 15.67
C TYR A 28 -10.39 11.70 14.74
N GLU A 29 -10.62 12.74 13.94
CA GLU A 29 -11.68 12.76 12.94
C GLU A 29 -11.63 11.52 12.02
N PRO A 30 -12.76 10.81 11.80
CA PRO A 30 -12.80 9.56 11.02
C PRO A 30 -12.26 9.66 9.59
N LYS A 31 -12.23 10.88 9.01
CA LYS A 31 -11.63 11.15 7.70
C LYS A 31 -10.12 11.39 7.77
N VAL A 32 -9.62 11.91 8.88
CA VAL A 32 -8.21 12.30 9.06
C VAL A 32 -7.35 11.10 9.46
N VAL A 33 -7.81 10.29 10.42
CA VAL A 33 -7.10 9.07 10.88
C VAL A 33 -6.62 8.17 9.71
N PRO A 34 -7.47 7.77 8.75
CA PRO A 34 -7.01 6.97 7.62
C PRO A 34 -6.01 7.70 6.71
N MET A 35 -6.09 9.02 6.58
CA MET A 35 -5.14 9.81 5.78
C MET A 35 -3.76 9.83 6.43
N ILE A 36 -3.68 10.16 7.72
CA ILE A 36 -2.40 10.21 8.45
C ILE A 36 -1.78 8.83 8.56
N ARG A 37 -2.58 7.76 8.75
CA ARG A 37 -2.08 6.38 8.75
C ARG A 37 -1.51 5.96 7.40
N GLY A 38 -2.17 6.35 6.31
CA GLY A 38 -1.65 6.13 4.96
C GLY A 38 -0.29 6.81 4.77
N LYS A 39 -0.19 8.10 5.14
CA LYS A 39 1.08 8.84 5.05
C LYS A 39 2.17 8.32 5.97
N ALA A 40 1.84 7.95 7.21
CA ALA A 40 2.79 7.34 8.14
C ALA A 40 3.32 5.99 7.63
N PHE A 41 2.49 5.22 6.90
CA PHE A 41 2.91 3.96 6.32
C PHE A 41 4.00 4.14 5.26
N GLU A 42 3.97 5.21 4.46
CA GLU A 42 5.04 5.54 3.50
C GLU A 42 6.40 5.68 4.20
N PHE A 43 6.44 6.36 5.36
CA PHE A 43 7.66 6.46 6.18
C PHE A 43 8.05 5.12 6.80
N SER A 44 7.09 4.30 7.22
CA SER A 44 7.35 2.97 7.76
C SER A 44 8.02 2.06 6.73
N VAL A 45 7.55 2.10 5.48
CA VAL A 45 8.15 1.37 4.36
C VAL A 45 9.55 1.91 4.04
N MET A 46 9.72 3.24 4.01
CA MET A 46 11.03 3.86 3.82
C MET A 46 12.04 3.37 4.86
N MET A 47 11.67 3.40 6.15
CA MET A 47 12.52 2.93 7.24
C MET A 47 12.87 1.44 7.10
N ALA A 48 11.89 0.58 6.83
CA ALA A 48 12.12 -0.85 6.63
C ALA A 48 13.09 -1.13 5.47
N LEU A 49 12.95 -0.42 4.35
CA LEU A 49 13.86 -0.55 3.22
C LEU A 49 15.27 -0.01 3.53
N GLN A 50 15.39 1.07 4.31
CA GLN A 50 16.69 1.60 4.75
C GLN A 50 17.43 0.66 5.70
N GLU A 51 16.70 -0.16 6.45
CA GLU A 51 17.25 -1.20 7.33
C GLU A 51 17.70 -2.43 6.53
N ILE A 52 16.90 -2.87 5.56
CA ILE A 52 17.15 -4.09 4.78
C ILE A 52 18.23 -3.88 3.71
N LEU A 53 18.26 -2.72 3.05
CA LEU A 53 19.11 -2.48 1.88
C LEU A 53 20.50 -1.95 2.27
N PRO A 54 21.60 -2.50 1.71
CA PRO A 54 22.94 -1.98 1.95
C PRO A 54 23.09 -0.51 1.51
N LYS A 55 23.39 0.38 2.47
CA LYS A 55 23.46 1.83 2.26
C LYS A 55 24.53 2.27 1.27
N ASP A 56 25.57 1.47 1.05
CA ASP A 56 26.61 1.70 0.04
C ASP A 56 26.07 1.51 -1.39
N LYS A 57 25.12 0.60 -1.58
CA LYS A 57 24.55 0.23 -2.90
C LYS A 57 23.21 0.88 -3.19
N TRP A 58 22.45 1.21 -2.16
CA TRP A 58 21.07 1.67 -2.30
C TRP A 58 20.87 3.03 -1.63
N GLN A 59 20.01 3.83 -2.23
CA GLN A 59 19.46 5.04 -1.65
C GLN A 59 17.95 4.88 -1.59
N VAL A 60 17.37 5.15 -0.42
CA VAL A 60 15.92 5.09 -0.20
C VAL A 60 15.49 6.44 0.34
N ASP A 61 14.54 7.07 -0.34
CA ASP A 61 14.02 8.36 0.05
C ASP A 61 12.53 8.47 -0.25
N LYS A 62 11.88 9.38 0.49
CA LYS A 62 10.49 9.76 0.27
C LYS A 62 10.50 11.13 -0.43
N PRO A 63 10.23 11.21 -1.75
CA PRO A 63 10.29 12.48 -2.45
C PRO A 63 9.23 13.44 -1.89
N THR A 64 9.61 14.70 -1.70
CA THR A 64 8.65 15.77 -1.38
C THR A 64 7.75 15.96 -2.60
N MET A 65 6.44 15.88 -2.39
CA MET A 65 5.45 16.00 -3.44
C MET A 65 5.45 17.45 -3.95
N ASN A 66 6.16 17.72 -5.05
CA ASN A 66 6.08 18.98 -5.75
C ASN A 66 4.87 18.91 -6.70
N ALA A 67 3.77 19.54 -6.33
CA ALA A 67 2.51 19.58 -7.09
C ALA A 67 2.64 20.12 -8.54
N GLN A 68 3.82 20.60 -8.94
CA GLN A 68 4.08 21.24 -10.23
C GLN A 68 4.92 20.41 -11.20
N ILE A 69 5.57 19.31 -10.77
CA ILE A 69 6.43 18.53 -11.67
C ILE A 69 5.71 17.23 -12.02
N GLY A 70 5.42 17.02 -13.31
CA GLY A 70 4.65 15.90 -13.86
C GLY A 70 5.26 14.50 -13.70
N PHE A 71 6.06 14.26 -12.66
CA PHE A 71 6.37 12.93 -12.19
C PHE A 71 5.16 12.39 -11.41
N HIS A 72 4.76 11.15 -11.74
CA HIS A 72 3.79 10.39 -10.95
C HIS A 72 4.15 10.46 -9.46
N ASP A 73 3.15 10.62 -8.60
CA ASP A 73 3.30 10.61 -7.14
C ASP A 73 3.90 9.26 -6.70
N VAL A 74 5.21 9.20 -6.51
CA VAL A 74 5.89 8.01 -5.99
C VAL A 74 5.91 8.11 -4.47
N ASP A 75 5.29 7.16 -3.78
CA ASP A 75 5.25 7.16 -2.32
C ASP A 75 6.66 7.03 -1.71
N VAL A 76 7.42 6.03 -2.18
CA VAL A 76 8.83 5.79 -1.80
C VAL A 76 9.66 5.50 -3.04
N ARG A 77 10.85 6.11 -3.11
CA ARG A 77 11.81 5.92 -4.19
C ARG A 77 13.01 5.12 -3.70
N VAL A 78 13.38 4.10 -4.46
CA VAL A 78 14.60 3.33 -4.23
C VAL A 78 15.51 3.46 -5.45
N MET A 79 16.73 3.95 -5.25
CA MET A 79 17.73 4.06 -6.30
C MET A 79 18.88 3.07 -6.07
N TYR A 80 19.21 2.29 -7.09
CA TYR A 80 20.42 1.49 -7.11
C TYR A 80 21.61 2.37 -7.54
N LYS A 81 22.47 2.73 -6.60
CA LYS A 81 23.54 3.72 -6.79
C LYS A 81 24.49 3.43 -7.96
N PRO A 82 24.91 2.18 -8.23
CA PRO A 82 25.83 1.87 -9.33
C PRO A 82 25.29 2.19 -10.72
N THR A 83 23.99 1.97 -10.96
CA THR A 83 23.38 2.17 -12.29
C THR A 83 22.43 3.36 -12.36
N LYS A 84 22.17 4.01 -11.23
CA LYS A 84 21.16 5.07 -11.05
C LYS A 84 19.73 4.65 -11.39
N LYS A 85 19.47 3.35 -11.59
CA LYS A 85 18.11 2.84 -11.81
C LYS A 85 17.23 3.13 -10.60
N ILE A 86 16.03 3.60 -10.89
CA ILE A 86 15.02 3.96 -9.91
C ILE A 86 13.92 2.90 -9.91
N ILE A 87 13.55 2.43 -8.72
CA ILE A 87 12.41 1.57 -8.46
C ILE A 87 11.38 2.42 -7.71
N ARG A 88 10.18 2.52 -8.28
CA ARG A 88 9.04 3.27 -7.77
C ARG A 88 8.19 2.35 -6.91
N VAL A 89 8.02 2.72 -5.64
CA VAL A 89 7.30 1.93 -4.65
C VAL A 89 5.98 2.60 -4.30
N GLU A 90 4.88 1.89 -4.52
CA GLU A 90 3.55 2.28 -4.05
C GLU A 90 3.29 1.68 -2.66
N CYS A 91 2.82 2.48 -1.71
CA CYS A 91 2.56 2.06 -0.34
C CYS A 91 1.05 1.96 -0.10
N LYS A 92 0.52 0.74 0.09
CA LYS A 92 -0.91 0.52 0.35
C LYS A 92 -1.14 -0.24 1.64
N LEU A 93 -2.18 0.11 2.37
CA LEU A 93 -2.60 -0.68 3.51
C LEU A 93 -3.57 -1.80 3.09
N ALA A 94 -3.60 -2.89 3.85
CA ALA A 94 -4.65 -3.88 3.71
C ALA A 94 -6.05 -3.25 3.81
N LYS A 95 -7.02 -3.88 3.16
CA LYS A 95 -8.43 -3.55 3.34
C LYS A 95 -8.78 -3.78 4.80
N LYS A 96 -9.49 -2.82 5.41
CA LYS A 96 -10.06 -2.98 6.75
C LYS A 96 -10.93 -4.23 6.83
N GLY A 97 -10.72 -5.08 7.84
CA GLY A 97 -11.39 -6.38 7.96
C GLY A 97 -11.13 -7.28 6.75
N GLY A 98 -9.97 -7.11 6.10
CA GLY A 98 -9.63 -7.73 4.83
C GLY A 98 -9.11 -9.16 4.94
N TYR A 99 -8.90 -9.67 6.16
CA TYR A 99 -8.49 -11.04 6.41
C TYR A 99 -9.69 -11.99 6.30
N ARG A 100 -9.49 -13.14 5.66
CA ARG A 100 -10.47 -14.23 5.62
C ARG A 100 -9.79 -15.58 5.75
N LEU A 101 -10.37 -16.44 6.58
CA LEU A 101 -10.05 -17.86 6.65
C LEU A 101 -11.22 -18.64 6.04
N PHE A 102 -10.92 -19.57 5.15
CA PHE A 102 -11.90 -20.41 4.47
C PHE A 102 -11.93 -21.80 5.11
N ALA A 103 -13.06 -22.49 4.98
CA ALA A 103 -13.29 -23.79 5.62
C ALA A 103 -12.25 -24.86 5.26
N ASN A 104 -11.65 -24.78 4.06
CA ASN A 104 -10.61 -25.70 3.63
C ASN A 104 -9.20 -25.35 4.19
N GLY A 105 -9.09 -24.40 5.12
CA GLY A 105 -7.84 -23.95 5.74
C GLY A 105 -7.04 -22.90 4.94
N TYR A 106 -7.52 -22.50 3.76
CA TYR A 106 -6.94 -21.43 2.96
C TYR A 106 -7.21 -20.07 3.64
N SER A 107 -6.25 -19.15 3.63
CA SER A 107 -6.46 -17.79 4.12
C SER A 107 -5.96 -16.74 3.13
N GLU A 108 -6.61 -15.58 3.17
CA GLU A 108 -6.29 -14.45 2.29
C GLU A 108 -6.35 -13.12 3.01
N ILE A 109 -5.56 -12.15 2.52
CA ILE A 109 -5.66 -10.74 2.90
C ILE A 109 -5.83 -9.90 1.64
N ARG A 110 -6.83 -9.02 1.63
CA ARG A 110 -7.07 -8.09 0.52
C ARG A 110 -6.29 -6.81 0.73
N VAL A 111 -5.53 -6.36 -0.27
CA VAL A 111 -4.78 -5.10 -0.25
C VAL A 111 -5.59 -4.00 -0.91
N LYS A 112 -5.71 -2.80 -0.33
CA LYS A 112 -6.45 -1.70 -0.95
C LYS A 112 -5.54 -0.98 -1.98
N CYS A 113 -5.44 -1.52 -3.19
CA CYS A 113 -4.61 -0.97 -4.27
C CYS A 113 -5.44 -0.20 -5.30
N MET A 114 -5.89 0.99 -4.93
CA MET A 114 -6.65 1.89 -5.80
C MET A 114 -6.23 3.35 -5.58
N ARG A 115 -6.49 4.20 -6.56
CA ARG A 115 -6.25 5.64 -6.48
C ARG A 115 -7.13 6.25 -5.40
N SER A 116 -6.61 7.23 -4.66
CA SER A 116 -7.38 7.95 -3.64
C SER A 116 -8.53 8.77 -4.23
N ARG A 117 -8.41 9.15 -5.51
CA ARG A 117 -9.43 9.88 -6.27
C ARG A 117 -9.63 9.19 -7.62
N THR A 118 -10.89 9.03 -8.01
CA THR A 118 -11.28 8.59 -9.35
C THR A 118 -10.90 9.66 -10.37
N LEU A 119 -10.39 9.24 -11.54
CA LEU A 119 -10.14 10.15 -12.66
C LEU A 119 -11.47 10.70 -13.18
N GLY A 120 -11.60 12.03 -13.18
CA GLY A 120 -12.71 12.72 -13.84
C GLY A 120 -12.56 12.70 -15.36
N PRO A 121 -13.64 13.03 -16.12
CA PRO A 121 -13.64 12.95 -17.58
C PRO A 121 -12.49 13.72 -18.26
N ALA A 122 -12.11 14.89 -17.73
CA ALA A 122 -11.00 15.68 -18.26
C ALA A 122 -9.66 14.94 -18.14
N LYS A 123 -9.39 14.31 -16.99
CA LYS A 123 -8.16 13.53 -16.79
C LYS A 123 -8.16 12.22 -17.58
N VAL A 124 -9.32 11.61 -17.79
CA VAL A 124 -9.44 10.44 -18.67
C VAL A 124 -9.05 10.82 -20.11
N ARG A 125 -9.60 11.91 -20.66
CA ARG A 125 -9.22 12.43 -22.00
C ARG A 125 -7.73 12.72 -22.12
N GLU A 126 -7.12 13.27 -21.08
CA GLU A 126 -5.70 13.60 -21.06
C GLU A 126 -4.78 12.35 -21.02
N LEU A 127 -5.12 11.37 -20.18
CA LEU A 127 -4.25 10.23 -19.90
C LEU A 127 -4.44 9.06 -20.86
N ALA A 128 -5.65 8.84 -21.38
CA ALA A 128 -5.97 7.77 -22.32
C ALA A 128 -4.95 7.64 -23.47
N PRO A 129 -4.64 8.70 -24.26
CA PRO A 129 -3.67 8.60 -25.36
C PRO A 129 -2.25 8.32 -24.87
N LYS A 130 -1.83 8.92 -23.74
CA LYS A 130 -0.50 8.72 -23.15
C LYS A 130 -0.27 7.28 -22.68
N LEU A 131 -1.34 6.61 -22.27
CA LEU A 131 -1.34 5.22 -21.80
C LEU A 131 -1.60 4.21 -22.93
N GLY A 132 -1.92 4.67 -24.15
CA GLY A 132 -2.31 3.80 -25.25
C GLY A 132 -3.63 3.04 -25.01
N ILE A 133 -4.55 3.59 -24.22
CA ILE A 133 -5.82 2.95 -23.84
C ILE A 133 -6.97 3.87 -24.25
N SER A 134 -8.06 3.31 -24.80
CA SER A 134 -9.24 4.12 -25.13
C SER A 134 -9.85 4.79 -23.88
N GLU A 135 -10.37 6.02 -24.04
CA GLU A 135 -11.05 6.75 -22.96
C GLU A 135 -12.17 5.94 -22.31
N LYS A 136 -12.95 5.19 -23.11
CA LYS A 136 -14.04 4.36 -22.61
C LYS A 136 -13.53 3.27 -21.66
N VAL A 137 -12.40 2.64 -21.98
CA VAL A 137 -11.79 1.63 -21.10
C VAL A 137 -11.23 2.30 -19.85
N LEU A 138 -10.47 3.40 -20.00
CA LEU A 138 -9.91 4.10 -18.84
C LEU A 138 -10.98 4.65 -17.89
N ALA A 139 -12.13 5.12 -18.42
CA ALA A 139 -13.27 5.56 -17.62
C ALA A 139 -13.88 4.44 -16.76
N VAL A 140 -13.94 3.21 -17.28
CA VAL A 140 -14.40 2.03 -16.50
C VAL A 140 -13.44 1.70 -15.36
N HIS A 141 -12.16 2.01 -15.55
CA HIS A 141 -11.05 1.68 -14.64
C HIS A 141 -10.44 2.93 -13.99
N ASN A 142 -11.24 3.99 -13.81
CA ASN A 142 -10.78 5.34 -13.48
C ASN A 142 -10.14 5.51 -12.09
N ASP A 143 -10.20 4.51 -11.23
CA ASP A 143 -9.57 4.44 -9.91
C ASP A 143 -8.54 3.29 -9.82
N GLN A 144 -8.36 2.51 -10.88
CA GLN A 144 -7.37 1.44 -10.95
C GLN A 144 -6.02 1.97 -11.42
N TYR A 145 -4.98 1.25 -11.01
CA TYR A 145 -3.62 1.45 -11.49
C TYR A 145 -3.32 0.54 -12.68
N LEU A 146 -2.30 0.89 -13.43
CA LEU A 146 -1.62 0.08 -14.42
C LEU A 146 -0.23 -0.30 -13.91
N PRO A 147 0.36 -1.40 -14.39
CA PRO A 147 1.74 -1.78 -14.06
C PRO A 147 2.80 -0.72 -14.41
N ALA A 148 2.48 0.24 -15.28
CA ALA A 148 3.38 1.33 -15.62
C ALA A 148 3.36 2.46 -14.58
N ASP A 149 2.36 2.54 -13.70
CA ASP A 149 2.25 3.61 -12.70
C ASP A 149 3.36 3.51 -11.62
N PHE A 150 3.73 2.29 -11.23
CA PHE A 150 4.77 1.99 -10.24
C PHE A 150 5.36 0.59 -10.49
N ASP A 151 6.54 0.30 -9.92
CA ASP A 151 7.25 -0.95 -10.20
C ASP A 151 6.87 -2.05 -9.20
N ILE A 152 6.70 -1.68 -7.94
CA ILE A 152 6.29 -2.58 -6.86
C ILE A 152 5.21 -1.93 -5.99
N VAL A 153 4.41 -2.77 -5.34
CA VAL A 153 3.52 -2.36 -4.24
C VAL A 153 3.93 -3.05 -2.95
N VAL A 154 3.98 -2.29 -1.86
CA VAL A 154 4.23 -2.79 -0.51
C VAL A 154 2.96 -2.63 0.31
N SER A 155 2.61 -3.66 1.08
CA SER A 155 1.46 -3.61 1.98
C SER A 155 1.70 -4.23 3.34
N SER A 156 1.29 -3.50 4.36
CA SER A 156 1.17 -4.01 5.72
C SER A 156 -0.16 -4.73 5.92
N ILE A 157 -0.13 -5.84 6.67
CA ILE A 157 -1.33 -6.60 7.02
C ILE A 157 -2.15 -5.98 8.16
N GLY A 158 -1.62 -5.00 8.90
CA GLY A 158 -2.24 -4.46 10.11
C GLY A 158 -3.72 -4.08 9.94
N ASN A 159 -4.05 -3.37 8.87
CA ASN A 159 -5.44 -2.97 8.60
C ASN A 159 -6.42 -4.15 8.44
N ALA A 160 -5.94 -5.33 8.05
CA ALA A 160 -6.78 -6.51 7.84
C ALA A 160 -7.54 -6.93 9.11
N PHE A 161 -7.04 -6.53 10.28
CA PHE A 161 -7.55 -6.90 11.60
C PHE A 161 -8.25 -5.75 12.34
N TYR A 162 -8.39 -4.59 11.69
CA TYR A 162 -9.22 -3.51 12.20
C TYR A 162 -10.69 -3.73 11.84
N THR A 163 -11.58 -3.33 12.76
CA THR A 163 -13.02 -3.23 12.53
C THR A 163 -13.49 -1.79 12.66
N THR A 164 -14.72 -1.52 12.21
CA THR A 164 -15.38 -0.26 12.56
C THR A 164 -16.34 -0.52 13.68
N ASP A 165 -16.18 0.23 14.76
CA ASP A 165 -17.16 0.26 15.82
C ASP A 165 -18.46 0.90 15.30
N LYS A 166 -19.59 0.25 15.56
CA LYS A 166 -20.88 0.65 14.96
C LYS A 166 -21.49 1.86 15.65
N GLU A 167 -21.12 2.12 16.90
CA GLU A 167 -21.70 3.18 17.71
C GLU A 167 -20.95 4.49 17.51
N THR A 168 -19.62 4.42 17.53
CA THR A 168 -18.72 5.58 17.41
C THR A 168 -18.26 5.84 15.97
N GLY A 169 -18.32 4.84 15.09
CA GLY A 169 -17.75 4.90 13.74
C GLY A 169 -16.22 4.82 13.71
N PHE A 170 -15.55 4.68 14.85
CA PHE A 170 -14.10 4.66 14.94
C PHE A 170 -13.47 3.35 14.45
N PHE A 171 -12.17 3.41 14.17
CA PHE A 171 -11.39 2.26 13.72
C PHE A 171 -10.68 1.62 14.90
N GLU A 172 -11.14 0.43 15.26
CA GLU A 172 -10.64 -0.29 16.43
C GLU A 172 -9.82 -1.50 16.04
N TRP A 173 -8.74 -1.72 16.78
CA TRP A 173 -7.98 -2.95 16.70
C TRP A 173 -8.75 -4.05 17.42
N LYS A 174 -9.41 -4.93 16.66
CA LYS A 174 -10.27 -5.99 17.20
C LYS A 174 -10.21 -7.21 16.26
N PRO A 175 -9.06 -7.91 16.20
CA PRO A 175 -8.94 -9.12 15.38
C PRO A 175 -10.01 -10.14 15.78
N THR A 176 -10.54 -10.86 14.80
CA THR A 176 -11.36 -12.05 15.07
C THR A 176 -10.47 -13.17 15.61
N LYS A 177 -11.05 -14.19 16.26
CA LYS A 177 -10.31 -15.39 16.71
C LYS A 177 -9.42 -15.97 15.60
N ALA A 178 -9.98 -16.15 14.40
CA ALA A 178 -9.24 -16.64 13.24
C ALA A 178 -8.09 -15.70 12.80
N GLY A 179 -8.22 -14.40 13.04
CA GLY A 179 -7.16 -13.43 12.79
C GLY A 179 -6.05 -13.52 13.83
N THR A 180 -6.40 -13.63 15.11
CA THR A 180 -5.44 -13.89 16.20
C THR A 180 -4.67 -15.17 15.96
N ASP A 181 -5.35 -16.28 15.68
CA ASP A 181 -4.73 -17.59 15.41
C ASP A 181 -3.78 -17.52 14.21
N PHE A 182 -4.08 -16.67 13.21
CA PHE A 182 -3.21 -16.45 12.06
C PHE A 182 -1.96 -15.65 12.43
N LEU A 183 -2.09 -14.58 13.22
CA LEU A 183 -0.96 -13.77 13.67
C LEU A 183 0.03 -14.61 14.50
N GLU A 184 -0.47 -15.52 15.34
CA GLU A 184 0.36 -16.47 16.09
C GLU A 184 1.15 -17.38 15.15
N LYS A 185 0.49 -17.94 14.14
CA LYS A 185 1.10 -18.86 13.18
C LYS A 185 2.18 -18.25 12.31
N ILE A 186 2.11 -16.95 12.02
CA ILE A 186 3.13 -16.27 11.19
C ILE A 186 4.32 -15.76 12.02
N GLY A 187 4.45 -16.18 13.28
CA GLY A 187 5.69 -16.06 14.04
C GLY A 187 5.65 -15.08 15.21
N PHE A 188 4.46 -14.80 15.76
CA PHE A 188 4.35 -13.87 16.87
C PHE A 188 3.78 -14.52 18.13
N THR A 189 4.55 -14.46 19.22
CA THR A 189 4.28 -15.20 20.45
C THR A 189 3.80 -14.32 21.61
N ASP A 190 3.89 -12.98 21.50
CA ASP A 190 3.56 -12.04 22.57
C ASP A 190 2.24 -11.28 22.30
N ARG A 191 1.10 -11.85 22.69
CA ARG A 191 -0.25 -11.34 22.34
C ARG A 191 -0.49 -9.84 22.58
N GLU A 192 0.22 -9.20 23.52
CA GLU A 192 0.03 -7.77 23.83
C GLU A 192 0.43 -6.85 22.67
N ASN A 193 1.39 -7.28 21.83
CA ASN A 193 1.94 -6.45 20.76
C ASN A 193 1.47 -6.86 19.34
N PHE A 194 0.36 -7.61 19.21
CA PHE A 194 -0.15 -8.08 17.91
C PHE A 194 -0.37 -6.95 16.91
N ARG A 195 -0.83 -5.80 17.37
CA ARG A 195 -1.08 -4.63 16.53
C ARG A 195 0.21 -4.20 15.84
N ASP A 196 1.25 -3.96 16.61
CA ASP A 196 2.52 -3.44 16.11
C ASP A 196 3.23 -4.47 15.23
N PHE A 197 3.17 -5.76 15.61
CA PHE A 197 3.65 -6.85 14.77
C PHE A 197 2.95 -6.90 13.41
N ALA A 198 1.62 -6.83 13.39
CA ALA A 198 0.85 -6.85 12.15
C ALA A 198 1.15 -5.62 11.27
N PHE A 199 1.42 -4.45 11.87
CA PHE A 199 1.84 -3.27 11.12
C PHE A 199 3.23 -3.42 10.50
N LYS A 200 4.19 -3.96 11.25
CA LYS A 200 5.57 -4.20 10.78
C LYS A 200 5.67 -5.37 9.81
N THR A 201 4.70 -6.27 9.81
CA THR A 201 4.61 -7.37 8.84
C THR A 201 4.15 -6.83 7.49
N MET A 202 5.11 -6.70 6.57
CA MET A 202 4.89 -6.15 5.22
C MET A 202 5.18 -7.19 4.15
N PHE A 203 4.33 -7.20 3.12
CA PHE A 203 4.50 -8.01 1.92
C PHE A 203 4.65 -7.11 0.69
N VAL A 204 5.38 -7.62 -0.30
CA VAL A 204 5.68 -6.92 -1.56
C VAL A 204 5.34 -7.77 -2.77
N ALA A 205 4.87 -7.14 -3.84
CA ALA A 205 4.69 -7.76 -5.15
C ALA A 205 5.06 -6.76 -6.27
N LYS A 206 5.45 -7.29 -7.43
CA LYS A 206 5.63 -6.47 -8.63
C LYS A 206 4.28 -6.03 -9.17
N ALA A 207 4.20 -4.80 -9.65
CA ALA A 207 2.97 -4.27 -10.23
C ALA A 207 2.49 -5.12 -11.42
N SER A 208 3.42 -5.62 -12.23
CA SER A 208 3.14 -6.47 -13.39
C SER A 208 2.55 -7.84 -13.02
N ASP A 209 2.93 -8.42 -11.88
CA ASP A 209 2.41 -9.71 -11.41
C ASP A 209 0.97 -9.62 -10.90
N LEU A 210 0.52 -8.41 -10.54
CA LEU A 210 -0.83 -8.13 -10.04
C LEU A 210 -1.83 -7.74 -11.14
N ALA A 211 -1.37 -7.55 -12.37
CA ALA A 211 -2.22 -7.14 -13.49
C ALA A 211 -3.27 -8.20 -13.84
N ILE A 212 -4.48 -7.75 -14.18
CA ILE A 212 -5.54 -8.62 -14.71
C ILE A 212 -5.06 -9.28 -16.02
N GLY A 213 -5.22 -10.61 -16.07
CA GLY A 213 -4.67 -11.47 -17.13
C GLY A 213 -3.30 -12.05 -16.83
N LYS A 214 -2.73 -11.76 -15.67
CA LYS A 214 -1.58 -12.46 -15.11
C LYS A 214 -2.02 -13.32 -13.92
N ASN A 215 -1.35 -14.45 -13.71
CA ASN A 215 -1.52 -15.31 -12.53
C ASN A 215 -3.00 -15.69 -12.20
N GLY A 216 -3.84 -15.86 -13.23
CA GLY A 216 -5.26 -16.22 -13.08
C GLY A 216 -6.18 -15.09 -12.60
N ILE A 217 -5.69 -13.85 -12.49
CA ILE A 217 -6.46 -12.70 -11.99
C ILE A 217 -7.49 -12.25 -13.03
N THR A 218 -8.75 -12.13 -12.62
CA THR A 218 -9.88 -11.69 -13.46
C THR A 218 -10.44 -10.35 -12.97
N CYS A 219 -10.87 -9.50 -13.91
CA CYS A 219 -11.47 -8.22 -13.63
C CYS A 219 -12.85 -8.34 -12.97
N THR A 220 -13.11 -7.52 -11.96
CA THR A 220 -14.41 -7.45 -11.28
C THR A 220 -15.30 -6.28 -11.77
N ARG A 221 -14.79 -5.36 -12.60
CA ARG A 221 -15.55 -4.19 -13.09
C ARG A 221 -16.72 -4.59 -13.97
N GLY A 222 -17.96 -4.32 -13.55
CA GLY A 222 -19.17 -4.72 -14.29
C GLY A 222 -19.14 -4.34 -15.78
N LEU A 223 -18.70 -3.11 -16.09
CA LEU A 223 -18.66 -2.57 -17.46
C LEU A 223 -17.42 -2.98 -18.28
N CYS A 224 -16.47 -3.71 -17.69
CA CYS A 224 -15.28 -4.17 -18.42
C CYS A 224 -15.64 -5.41 -19.25
N LYS A 225 -15.52 -5.31 -20.57
CA LYS A 225 -15.75 -6.44 -21.48
C LYS A 225 -14.58 -7.42 -21.52
N ASN A 226 -13.35 -6.94 -21.37
CA ASN A 226 -12.14 -7.77 -21.40
C ASN A 226 -11.72 -8.23 -20.00
N LYS A 227 -12.53 -9.10 -19.40
CA LYS A 227 -12.35 -9.52 -18.00
C LYS A 227 -11.03 -10.24 -17.72
N LYS A 228 -10.46 -10.91 -18.70
CA LYS A 228 -9.27 -11.76 -18.54
C LYS A 228 -7.97 -11.10 -19.04
N ALA A 229 -8.02 -9.91 -19.64
CA ALA A 229 -6.82 -9.29 -20.19
C ALA A 229 -6.88 -7.75 -20.23
N CYS A 230 -7.64 -7.09 -19.35
CA CYS A 230 -7.69 -5.63 -19.34
C CYS A 230 -6.41 -4.97 -18.80
N GLY A 231 -5.46 -5.71 -18.23
CA GLY A 231 -4.13 -5.20 -17.85
C GLY A 231 -4.06 -4.31 -16.60
N PHE A 232 -5.18 -3.77 -16.14
CA PHE A 232 -5.27 -3.01 -14.88
C PHE A 232 -4.96 -3.88 -13.65
N ILE A 233 -4.43 -3.25 -12.60
CA ILE A 233 -4.28 -3.84 -11.27
C ILE A 233 -5.65 -3.80 -10.58
N PRO A 234 -6.17 -4.90 -10.01
CA PRO A 234 -7.42 -4.89 -9.26
C PRO A 234 -7.38 -3.87 -8.10
N ASN A 235 -8.53 -3.27 -7.76
CA ASN A 235 -8.63 -2.43 -6.56
C ASN A 235 -8.29 -3.18 -5.26
N TYR A 236 -8.48 -4.50 -5.28
CA TYR A 236 -8.22 -5.39 -4.15
C TYR A 236 -7.41 -6.61 -4.56
N PRO A 237 -6.11 -6.45 -4.89
CA PRO A 237 -5.23 -7.60 -5.08
C PRO A 237 -5.20 -8.42 -3.79
N ILE A 238 -5.06 -9.72 -3.93
CA ILE A 238 -5.17 -10.67 -2.83
C ILE A 238 -3.75 -11.16 -2.50
N ILE A 239 -3.40 -11.20 -1.22
CA ILE A 239 -2.29 -11.98 -0.70
C ILE A 239 -2.87 -13.30 -0.25
N THR A 240 -2.38 -14.38 -0.85
CA THR A 240 -2.82 -15.74 -0.55
C THR A 240 -1.77 -16.43 0.28
N PHE A 241 -2.18 -17.07 1.38
CA PHE A 241 -1.26 -17.79 2.26
C PHE A 241 -1.38 -19.30 2.08
N ASP A 242 -0.24 -19.96 2.03
CA ASP A 242 -0.16 -21.42 2.04
C ASP A 242 -0.65 -21.98 3.37
N LYS A 243 -1.42 -23.07 3.31
CA LYS A 243 -2.07 -23.66 4.49
C LYS A 243 -1.08 -24.29 5.48
N LYS A 244 0.07 -24.75 4.98
CA LYS A 244 1.07 -25.47 5.79
C LYS A 244 2.09 -24.51 6.37
N THR A 245 2.58 -23.59 5.56
CA THR A 245 3.68 -22.70 5.90
C THR A 245 3.23 -21.31 6.36
N ASN A 246 1.96 -20.94 6.11
CA ASN A 246 1.42 -19.58 6.29
C ASN A 246 2.25 -18.50 5.58
N LYS A 247 3.05 -18.88 4.57
CA LYS A 247 3.79 -17.97 3.70
C LYS A 247 2.94 -17.56 2.51
N PRO A 248 3.14 -16.35 1.96
CA PRO A 248 2.45 -15.92 0.75
C PRO A 248 2.88 -16.77 -0.46
N ILE A 249 1.95 -17.08 -1.38
CA ILE A 249 2.23 -17.97 -2.55
C ILE A 249 1.96 -17.34 -3.93
N ASN A 250 1.17 -16.28 -4.01
CA ASN A 250 0.71 -15.71 -5.27
C ASN A 250 1.51 -14.46 -5.68
N LYS A 251 2.84 -14.62 -5.80
CA LYS A 251 3.83 -13.58 -6.16
C LYS A 251 4.08 -12.49 -5.12
N TRP A 252 3.31 -12.50 -4.03
CA TRP A 252 3.66 -11.75 -2.83
C TRP A 252 4.78 -12.47 -2.09
N VAL A 253 5.73 -11.70 -1.57
CA VAL A 253 6.79 -12.20 -0.67
C VAL A 253 6.96 -11.27 0.52
N SER A 254 7.68 -11.72 1.55
CA SER A 254 8.05 -10.86 2.67
C SER A 254 8.89 -9.68 2.19
N ILE A 255 8.73 -8.50 2.80
CA ILE A 255 9.62 -7.35 2.52
C ILE A 255 11.09 -7.69 2.81
N GLN A 256 11.36 -8.64 3.71
CA GLN A 256 12.71 -9.13 4.00
C GLN A 256 13.38 -9.78 2.77
N GLU A 257 12.59 -10.24 1.80
CA GLU A 257 13.07 -10.88 0.57
C GLU A 257 13.19 -9.88 -0.61
N ILE A 258 13.02 -8.57 -0.36
CA ILE A 258 12.93 -7.53 -1.40
C ILE A 258 14.12 -7.48 -2.36
N LEU A 259 15.33 -7.79 -1.86
CA LEU A 259 16.55 -7.81 -2.69
C LEU A 259 16.43 -8.81 -3.85
N SER A 260 15.71 -9.91 -3.68
CA SER A 260 15.47 -10.88 -4.75
C SER A 260 14.62 -10.29 -5.87
N LEU A 261 13.59 -9.50 -5.54
CA LEU A 261 12.76 -8.81 -6.52
C LEU A 261 13.53 -7.71 -7.23
N PHE A 262 14.36 -6.96 -6.49
CA PHE A 262 15.12 -5.84 -7.03
C PHE A 262 16.15 -6.26 -8.07
N LYS A 263 16.67 -7.48 -8.00
CA LYS A 263 17.55 -8.05 -9.03
C LYS A 263 16.94 -7.96 -10.42
N ASP A 264 15.63 -8.15 -10.55
CA ASP A 264 14.95 -8.15 -11.86
C ASP A 264 14.79 -6.75 -12.46
N PHE A 265 14.86 -5.70 -11.62
CA PHE A 265 14.80 -4.31 -12.07
C PHE A 265 16.19 -3.75 -12.38
N ILE A 266 17.23 -4.25 -11.72
CA ILE A 266 18.60 -3.75 -11.91
C ILE A 266 19.41 -4.53 -12.96
N LYS A 267 19.03 -5.77 -13.27
CA LYS A 267 19.57 -6.54 -14.39
C LYS A 267 19.06 -5.95 -15.71
N SER A 268 19.82 -5.03 -16.28
CA SER A 268 19.71 -4.54 -17.66
C SER A 268 20.99 -3.80 -17.99
#